data_AF-A0A2G2DU76-F1
#
_entry.id   AF-A0A2G2DU76-F1
#
_cell.length_a   1.000
_cell.length_b   1.000
_cell.length_c   1.000
_cell.angle_alpha   90.00
_cell.angle_beta   90.00
_cell.angle_gamma   90.00
#
_symmetry.space_group_name_H-M   'P 1'
#
loop_
_entity.id
_entity.type
_entity.pdbx_description
1 polymer ?
#
loop_
_entity_poly.entity_id
_entity_poly.type
_entity_poly.pdbx_seq_one_letter_code
_entity_poly.pdbx_strand_id
1 'polypeptide(L)'
;MFETIKKVAFTGMGVAAITREKVEELAKELISKGKLTEQEGEKLLKEMISRAEESKAALKLQTEKIVTATLSKVPLAKEEDIKELRSEIEKLRKELEAIKAQTPDSSS
;
A
#
# COMPACT_ATOMS: atom_id res chain seq x y z
N MET A 1 10.56 -23.46 25.17
CA MET A 1 9.99 -22.34 25.97
C MET A 1 10.04 -21.03 25.22
N PHE A 2 11.17 -20.67 24.60
CA PHE A 2 11.32 -19.46 23.77
C PHE A 2 10.14 -19.20 22.80
N GLU A 3 9.80 -20.16 21.96
CA GLU A 3 8.72 -20.00 20.97
C GLU A 3 7.35 -19.69 21.59
N THR A 4 7.06 -20.21 22.79
CA THR A 4 5.82 -19.92 23.52
C THR A 4 5.83 -18.50 24.05
N ILE A 5 6.94 -18.08 24.68
CA ILE A 5 7.13 -16.71 25.18
C ILE A 5 7.00 -15.71 24.03
N LYS A 6 7.65 -16.00 22.91
CA LYS A 6 7.55 -15.24 21.67
C LYS A 6 6.11 -15.12 21.20
N LYS A 7 5.36 -16.22 21.06
CA LYS A 7 3.95 -16.18 20.67
C LYS A 7 3.10 -15.33 21.61
N VAL A 8 3.30 -15.48 22.93
CA VAL A 8 2.59 -14.70 23.94
C VAL A 8 2.96 -13.21 23.84
N ALA A 9 4.24 -12.88 23.68
CA ALA A 9 4.72 -11.52 23.48
C ALA A 9 4.11 -10.85 22.23
N PHE A 10 4.14 -11.55 21.09
CA PHE A 10 3.51 -11.08 19.85
C PHE A 10 2.00 -10.83 20.01
N THR A 11 1.32 -11.71 20.75
CA THR A 11 -0.13 -11.61 20.96
C THR A 11 -0.47 -10.50 21.95
N GLY A 12 0.30 -10.38 23.02
CA GLY A 12 0.06 -9.42 24.10
C GLY A 12 0.42 -7.98 23.74
N MET A 13 1.50 -7.78 22.97
CA MET A 13 1.92 -6.44 22.56
C MET A 13 1.10 -5.94 21.35
N GLY A 14 0.66 -6.85 20.47
CA GLY A 14 -0.05 -6.50 19.25
C GLY A 14 0.85 -5.82 18.21
N VAL A 15 0.48 -5.95 16.92
CA VAL A 15 1.35 -5.53 15.79
C VAL A 15 1.57 -4.01 15.76
N ALA A 16 0.57 -3.23 16.16
CA ALA A 16 0.63 -1.77 16.12
C ALA A 16 1.58 -1.16 17.18
N ALA A 17 1.83 -1.88 18.28
CA ALA A 17 2.72 -1.42 19.34
C ALA A 17 4.15 -1.98 19.21
N ILE A 18 4.44 -2.76 18.16
CA ILE A 18 5.80 -3.26 17.92
C ILE A 18 6.69 -2.11 17.46
N THR A 19 7.49 -1.59 18.39
CA THR A 19 8.60 -0.67 18.11
C THR A 19 9.89 -1.26 18.64
N ARG A 20 11.03 -0.74 18.16
CA ARG A 20 12.35 -1.20 18.63
C ARG A 20 12.48 -1.00 20.14
N GLU A 21 12.14 0.18 20.66
CA GLU A 21 12.23 0.44 22.11
C GLU A 21 11.35 -0.51 22.93
N LYS A 22 10.10 -0.75 22.49
CA LYS A 22 9.15 -1.58 23.24
C LYS A 22 9.53 -3.05 23.26
N VAL A 23 10.04 -3.55 22.15
CA VAL A 23 10.53 -4.94 22.08
C VAL A 23 11.82 -5.09 22.89
N GLU A 24 12.71 -4.10 22.85
CA GLU A 24 13.95 -4.13 23.64
C GLU A 24 13.67 -4.08 25.15
N GLU A 25 12.71 -3.25 25.58
CA GLU A 25 12.21 -3.18 26.96
C GLU A 25 11.65 -4.54 27.41
N LEU A 26 10.80 -5.16 26.59
CA LEU A 26 10.24 -6.49 26.86
C LEU A 26 11.32 -7.58 26.92
N ALA A 27 12.29 -7.55 26.00
CA ALA A 27 13.38 -8.51 25.98
C ALA A 27 14.24 -8.39 27.26
N LYS A 28 14.59 -7.17 27.67
CA LYS A 28 15.33 -6.90 28.93
C LYS A 28 14.56 -7.37 30.15
N GLU A 29 13.25 -7.15 30.21
CA GLU A 29 12.40 -7.62 31.31
C GLU A 29 12.35 -9.16 31.38
N LEU A 30 12.28 -9.83 30.24
CA LEU A 30 12.26 -11.29 30.19
C LEU A 30 13.62 -11.90 30.54
N ILE A 31 14.73 -11.24 30.17
CA ILE A 31 16.08 -11.63 30.57
C ILE A 31 16.26 -11.47 32.08
N SER A 32 15.86 -10.33 32.65
CA SER A 32 16.02 -10.07 34.09
C SER A 32 15.20 -11.04 34.95
N LYS A 33 14.06 -11.52 34.44
CA LYS A 33 13.24 -12.56 35.08
C LYS A 33 13.75 -13.99 34.84
N GLY A 34 14.88 -14.16 34.17
CA GLY A 34 15.45 -15.47 33.82
C GLY A 34 14.56 -16.28 32.87
N LYS A 35 13.65 -15.62 32.14
CA LYS A 35 12.76 -16.26 31.16
C LYS A 35 13.41 -16.41 29.80
N LEU A 36 14.40 -15.57 29.49
CA LEU A 36 15.18 -15.58 28.26
C LEU A 36 16.67 -15.42 28.59
N THR A 37 17.51 -16.01 27.75
CA THR A 37 18.93 -15.66 27.66
C THR A 37 19.13 -14.37 26.85
N GLU A 38 20.30 -13.74 26.94
CA GLU A 38 20.64 -12.56 26.12
C GLU A 38 20.50 -12.86 24.62
N GLN A 39 21.01 -14.01 24.17
CA GLN A 39 20.90 -14.44 22.78
C GLN A 39 19.44 -14.61 22.33
N GLU A 40 18.58 -15.15 23.19
CA GLU A 40 17.15 -15.27 22.88
C GLU A 40 16.45 -13.92 22.86
N GLY A 41 16.85 -12.97 23.72
CA GLY A 41 16.33 -11.61 23.70
C GLY A 41 16.66 -10.85 22.41
N GLU A 42 17.90 -10.95 21.93
CA GLU A 42 18.28 -10.39 20.63
C GLU A 42 17.51 -11.02 19.47
N LYS A 43 17.32 -12.34 19.52
CA LYS A 43 16.52 -13.06 18.53
C LYS A 43 15.06 -12.60 18.53
N LEU A 44 14.47 -12.42 19.72
CA LEU A 44 13.11 -11.89 19.87
C LEU A 44 13.00 -10.50 19.23
N LEU A 45 13.96 -9.61 19.48
CA LEU A 45 14.00 -8.27 18.90
C LEU A 45 13.98 -8.31 17.38
N LYS A 46 14.89 -9.07 16.79
CA LYS A 46 15.02 -9.18 15.33
C LYS A 46 13.75 -9.74 14.69
N GLU A 47 13.20 -10.81 15.25
CA GLU A 47 12.02 -11.47 14.69
C GLU A 47 10.74 -10.63 14.84
N MET A 48 10.56 -9.91 15.96
CA MET A 48 9.40 -9.03 16.14
C MET A 48 9.40 -7.86 15.17
N ILE A 49 10.55 -7.21 14.97
CA ILE A 49 10.68 -6.12 14.01
C ILE A 49 10.45 -6.64 12.58
N SER A 50 11.12 -7.73 12.18
CA SER A 50 10.96 -8.30 10.83
C SER A 50 9.51 -8.65 10.54
N ARG A 51 8.82 -9.29 11.49
CA ARG A 51 7.43 -9.69 11.29
C ARG A 51 6.47 -8.50 11.25
N ALA A 52 6.75 -7.42 11.98
CA ALA A 52 5.98 -6.19 11.88
C ALA A 52 6.14 -5.54 10.49
N GLU A 53 7.35 -5.52 9.94
CA GLU A 53 7.63 -5.02 8.59
C GLU A 53 6.92 -5.84 7.51
N GLU A 54 6.99 -7.17 7.59
CA GLU A 54 6.27 -8.09 6.70
C GLU A 54 4.75 -7.85 6.76
N SER A 55 4.21 -7.73 7.97
CA SER A 55 2.77 -7.49 8.17
C SER A 55 2.33 -6.14 7.60
N LYS A 56 3.15 -5.09 7.77
CA LYS A 56 2.92 -3.76 7.17
C LYS A 56 2.92 -3.82 5.64
N ALA A 57 3.87 -4.53 5.04
CA ALA A 57 3.95 -4.69 3.58
C ALA A 57 2.72 -5.44 3.03
N ALA A 58 2.31 -6.53 3.68
CA ALA A 58 1.13 -7.29 3.30
C ALA A 58 -0.16 -6.44 3.40
N LEU A 59 -0.29 -5.65 4.47
CA LEU A 59 -1.43 -4.73 4.65
C LEU A 59 -1.46 -3.64 3.57
N LYS A 60 -0.30 -3.08 3.20
CA LYS A 60 -0.21 -2.09 2.11
C LYS A 60 -0.72 -2.66 0.79
N LEU A 61 -0.26 -3.86 0.42
CA LEU A 61 -0.71 -4.55 -0.80
C LEU A 61 -2.20 -4.88 -0.77
N GLN A 62 -2.75 -5.33 0.37
CA GLN A 62 -4.18 -5.57 0.50
C GLN A 62 -4.98 -4.28 0.37
N THR A 63 -4.52 -3.20 1.01
CA THR A 63 -5.17 -1.89 0.95
C THR A 63 -5.20 -1.37 -0.50
N GLU A 64 -4.07 -1.42 -1.20
CA GLU A 64 -3.98 -1.03 -2.61
C GLU A 64 -4.96 -1.83 -3.48
N LYS A 65 -5.04 -3.16 -3.27
CA LYS A 65 -6.00 -4.02 -3.98
C LYS A 65 -7.45 -3.65 -3.69
N ILE A 66 -7.80 -3.42 -2.43
CA ILE A 66 -9.16 -3.07 -2.02
C ILE A 66 -9.55 -1.71 -2.61
N VAL A 67 -8.67 -0.71 -2.51
CA VAL A 67 -8.91 0.63 -3.07
C VAL A 67 -9.07 0.56 -4.58
N THR A 68 -8.15 -0.12 -5.28
CA THR A 68 -8.22 -0.28 -6.75
C THR A 68 -9.49 -1.01 -7.18
N ALA A 69 -9.86 -2.09 -6.50
CA ALA A 69 -11.06 -2.85 -6.80
C ALA A 69 -12.34 -2.04 -6.53
N THR A 70 -12.32 -1.18 -5.51
CA THR A 70 -13.45 -0.30 -5.18
C THR A 70 -13.58 0.81 -6.23
N LEU A 71 -12.48 1.50 -6.56
CA LEU A 71 -12.47 2.55 -7.59
C LEU A 71 -12.88 2.01 -8.96
N SER A 72 -12.52 0.77 -9.30
CA SER A 72 -12.92 0.12 -10.55
C SER A 72 -14.43 -0.16 -10.64
N LYS A 73 -15.14 -0.19 -9.51
CA LYS A 73 -16.60 -0.42 -9.44
C LYS A 73 -17.40 0.87 -9.41
N VAL A 74 -16.75 2.01 -9.17
CA VAL A 74 -17.39 3.33 -9.27
C VAL A 74 -17.19 3.82 -10.71
N PRO A 75 -18.22 4.35 -11.38
CA PRO A 75 -18.06 4.97 -12.70
C PRO A 75 -17.27 6.27 -12.58
N LEU A 76 -15.95 6.17 -12.45
CA LEU A 76 -15.00 7.27 -12.46
C LEU A 76 -14.22 7.19 -13.77
N ALA A 77 -14.25 8.26 -14.56
CA ALA A 77 -13.39 8.37 -15.74
C ALA A 77 -11.94 8.42 -15.28
N LYS A 78 -11.11 7.52 -15.82
CA LYS A 78 -9.67 7.51 -15.56
C LYS A 78 -9.01 8.67 -16.29
N GLU A 79 -7.81 9.04 -15.86
CA GLU A 79 -7.03 10.06 -16.55
C GLU A 79 -6.74 9.64 -18.01
N GLU A 80 -6.52 8.34 -18.25
CA GLU A 80 -6.36 7.81 -19.60
C GLU A 80 -7.60 8.05 -20.46
N ASP A 81 -8.80 7.75 -19.94
CA ASP A 81 -10.06 7.96 -20.65
C ASP A 81 -10.24 9.45 -21.04
N ILE A 82 -9.88 10.37 -20.14
CA ILE A 82 -9.94 11.81 -20.42
C ILE A 82 -8.92 12.23 -21.48
N LYS A 83 -7.71 11.67 -21.46
CA LYS A 83 -6.67 11.95 -22.47
C LYS A 83 -7.08 11.42 -23.85
N GLU A 84 -7.65 10.23 -23.90
CA GLU A 84 -8.13 9.61 -25.14
C GLU A 84 -9.27 10.45 -25.75
N LEU A 85 -10.27 10.83 -24.94
CA LEU A 85 -11.35 11.72 -25.36
C LEU A 85 -10.83 13.09 -25.86
N ARG A 86 -9.82 13.68 -25.20
CA ARG A 86 -9.20 14.93 -25.68
C ARG A 86 -8.52 14.76 -27.03
N SER A 87 -7.85 13.63 -27.25
CA SER A 87 -7.20 13.33 -28.53
C SER A 87 -8.21 13.15 -29.66
N GLU A 88 -9.31 12.44 -29.41
CA GLU A 88 -10.41 12.30 -30.36
C GLU A 88 -11.06 13.65 -30.68
N ILE A 89 -11.33 14.48 -29.67
CA ILE A 89 -11.87 15.84 -29.88
C ILE A 89 -10.96 16.67 -30.78
N GLU A 90 -9.63 16.60 -30.58
CA GLU A 90 -8.67 17.31 -31.42
C GLU A 90 -8.64 16.79 -32.86
N LYS A 91 -8.73 15.47 -33.08
CA LYS A 91 -8.83 14.88 -34.42
C LYS A 91 -10.09 15.33 -35.13
N LEU A 92 -11.24 15.21 -34.47
CA LEU A 92 -12.54 15.61 -35.02
C LEU A 92 -12.57 17.10 -35.35
N ARG A 93 -11.96 17.96 -34.52
CA ARG A 93 -11.83 19.40 -34.82
C ARG A 93 -11.03 19.64 -36.10
N LYS A 94 -9.90 18.96 -36.29
CA LYS A 94 -9.08 19.09 -37.50
C LYS A 94 -9.82 18.60 -38.75
N GLU A 95 -10.55 17.49 -38.65
CA GLU A 95 -11.37 16.98 -39.74
C GLU A 95 -12.50 17.95 -40.11
N LEU A 96 -13.19 18.53 -39.11
CA LEU A 96 -14.22 19.55 -39.36
C LEU A 96 -13.67 20.79 -40.05
N GLU A 97 -12.50 21.28 -39.63
CA GLU A 97 -11.84 22.42 -40.28
C GLU A 97 -11.42 22.08 -41.72
N ALA A 98 -10.93 20.86 -41.98
CA ALA A 98 -10.59 20.40 -43.32
C ALA A 98 -11.81 20.25 -44.24
N ILE A 99 -12.97 19.85 -43.69
CA ILE A 99 -14.25 19.76 -44.43
C ILE A 99 -14.78 21.17 -44.72
N LYS A 100 -14.77 22.08 -43.74
CA LYS A 100 -15.17 23.48 -43.94
C LYS A 100 -14.30 24.19 -44.96
N ALA A 101 -12.98 23.95 -44.95
CA ALA A 101 -12.06 24.49 -45.94
C ALA A 101 -12.28 23.94 -47.37
N GLN A 102 -12.89 22.74 -47.49
CA GLN A 102 -13.26 22.12 -48.77
C GLN A 102 -14.67 22.44 -49.25
N THR A 103 -15.48 23.15 -48.46
CA THR A 103 -16.79 23.65 -48.90
C THR A 103 -16.64 25.14 -49.21
N PRO A 104 -16.22 25.53 -50.44
CA PRO A 104 -16.30 26.93 -50.82
C PRO A 104 -17.77 27.33 -50.80
N ASP A 105 -18.02 28.50 -50.24
CA ASP A 105 -19.28 29.22 -50.30
C ASP A 105 -19.90 29.08 -51.71
N SER A 106 -20.93 28.25 -51.84
CA SER A 106 -21.74 28.13 -53.07
C SER A 106 -22.95 29.05 -53.00
N SER A 107 -22.81 30.16 -52.27
CA SER A 107 -23.87 31.13 -52.06
C SER A 107 -23.32 32.55 -52.08
N SER A 108 -22.91 33.02 -53.26
CA SER A 108 -23.14 34.38 -53.77
C SER A 108 -22.79 34.47 -55.25
#